data_AF-A0A3F2RW33-F1
#
_entry.id   AF-A0A3F2RW33-F1
#
_cell.length_a   1.000
_cell.length_b   1.000
_cell.length_c   1.000
_cell.angle_alpha   90.00
_cell.angle_beta   90.00
_cell.angle_gamma   90.00
#
_symmetry.space_group_name_H-M   'P 1'
#
loop_
_entity.id
_entity.type
_entity.pdbx_description
1 polymer ?
#
loop_
_entity_poly.entity_id
_entity_poly.type
_entity_poly.pdbx_seq_one_letter_code
_entity_poly.pdbx_strand_id
1 'polypeptide(L)'
;MRCGADPQLKDGQGLTAADLAHSDQLRRGLLATKTERDDGLMEECVAITWIGTPGDLFIRAVQCLVTPLIFCGLVVSMADMTLLTCQTANIGGRTLILYLLTTAVATTVGLCMALLFRNAFDATPFPANETAVAVAIECGDRPGHYLTWSTNGTVSCTYYGSLDSSSAADDYEAVRDKPALFLERDLNGTYQRAEDTFQDLSLTEALMTQLNAFVPNNITQAFAEGTLLSVITFAVLFGMILSRHRLKAATEVIRDLNVAFMTLIGWIIKWTPIAICSLLAAAIANSKDLRTLLKGVAVYCACDICGQFVRLVSGRFPQRVL
;
A
#
# COMPACT_ATOMS: atom_id res chain seq x y z
N MET A 1 14.17 0.90 19.06
CA MET A 1 14.75 -0.11 18.14
C MET A 1 13.96 -0.11 16.85
N ARG A 2 14.60 0.15 15.70
CA ARG A 2 14.01 -0.03 14.36
C ARG A 2 15.12 -0.46 13.42
N CYS A 3 14.83 -1.42 12.56
CA CYS A 3 15.67 -1.64 11.38
C CYS A 3 14.93 -1.27 10.12
N GLY A 4 15.44 -0.23 9.50
CA GLY A 4 15.37 -0.09 8.06
C GLY A 4 16.46 -0.98 7.48
N ALA A 5 16.05 -1.93 6.63
CA ALA A 5 16.93 -2.45 5.62
C ALA A 5 17.02 -1.39 4.51
N ASP A 6 18.24 -0.96 4.16
CA ASP A 6 18.55 -0.76 2.75
C ASP A 6 20.03 -1.06 2.44
N PRO A 7 20.34 -1.69 1.29
CA PRO A 7 21.64 -2.28 0.98
C PRO A 7 22.46 -1.45 -0.05
N GLN A 8 23.69 -1.92 -0.31
CA GLN A 8 24.62 -1.58 -1.43
C GLN A 8 25.74 -0.59 -1.10
N LEU A 9 26.87 -1.12 -0.63
CA LEU A 9 28.19 -0.51 -0.84
C LEU A 9 28.92 -1.33 -1.92
N LYS A 10 28.98 -0.80 -3.15
CA LYS A 10 29.84 -1.33 -4.22
C LYS A 10 31.18 -0.58 -4.21
N ASP A 11 32.25 -1.35 -4.17
CA ASP A 11 33.65 -0.92 -4.19
C ASP A 11 34.10 -0.27 -5.51
N GLY A 12 35.02 0.69 -5.38
CA GLY A 12 36.03 1.08 -6.38
C GLY A 12 35.60 2.20 -7.35
N GLN A 13 36.41 3.21 -7.70
CA GLN A 13 37.86 3.38 -7.66
C GLN A 13 38.22 4.87 -7.80
N GLY A 14 39.37 5.24 -7.21
CA GLY A 14 40.26 6.28 -7.74
C GLY A 14 40.31 7.58 -6.94
N LEU A 15 41.39 7.80 -6.18
CA LEU A 15 42.28 8.95 -6.38
C LEU A 15 43.59 8.76 -5.59
N THR A 16 44.61 9.48 -6.05
CA THR A 16 46.06 9.25 -6.00
C THR A 16 46.79 9.41 -4.65
N ALA A 17 48.01 8.86 -4.61
CA ALA A 17 48.88 8.59 -3.44
C ALA A 17 49.60 9.80 -2.80
N ALA A 18 48.90 10.90 -2.48
CA ALA A 18 49.49 12.03 -1.74
C ALA A 18 48.98 12.23 -0.29
N ASP A 19 47.90 11.55 0.11
CA ASP A 19 47.24 11.76 1.42
C ASP A 19 47.63 10.74 2.51
N LEU A 20 48.80 10.11 2.39
CA LEU A 20 49.17 8.93 3.19
C LEU A 20 49.73 9.20 4.60
N ALA A 21 49.73 10.44 5.11
CA ALA A 21 50.32 10.76 6.44
C ALA A 21 49.31 11.20 7.51
N HIS A 22 48.04 11.46 7.19
CA HIS A 22 47.03 11.92 8.16
C HIS A 22 45.97 10.85 8.52
N SER A 23 46.10 9.64 7.94
CA SER A 23 45.12 8.54 8.04
C SER A 23 45.33 7.62 9.26
N ASP A 24 46.53 7.60 9.86
CA ASP A 24 46.91 6.54 10.80
C ASP A 24 46.40 6.74 12.25
N GLN A 25 46.01 7.97 12.63
CA GLN A 25 45.38 8.25 13.94
C GLN A 25 43.85 8.06 13.93
N LEU A 26 43.17 8.40 12.83
CA LEU A 26 41.71 8.17 12.72
C LEU A 26 41.36 6.67 12.63
N ARG A 27 42.22 5.86 11.99
CA ARG A 27 41.96 4.43 11.78
C ARG A 27 42.05 3.59 13.06
N ARG A 28 42.85 3.99 14.05
CA ARG A 28 42.96 3.28 15.35
C ARG A 28 41.86 3.67 16.34
N GLY A 29 41.29 4.87 16.23
CA GLY A 29 40.15 5.29 17.05
C GLY A 29 38.81 4.70 16.58
N LEU A 30 38.65 4.47 15.28
CA LEU A 30 37.42 3.96 14.66
C LEU A 30 37.27 2.43 14.73
N LEU A 31 38.36 1.70 15.04
CA LEU A 31 38.34 0.23 15.22
C LEU A 31 38.11 -0.21 16.66
N ALA A 32 38.14 0.71 17.65
CA ALA A 32 37.95 0.37 19.06
C ALA A 32 36.52 0.62 19.57
N THR A 33 35.66 1.29 18.79
CA THR A 33 34.30 1.66 19.23
C THR A 33 33.17 0.99 18.43
N LYS A 34 33.48 0.20 17.39
CA LYS A 34 32.49 -0.39 16.47
C LYS A 34 32.25 -1.90 16.67
N THR A 35 32.51 -2.43 17.85
CA THR A 35 32.45 -3.90 18.07
C THR A 35 31.82 -4.34 19.39
N GLU A 36 31.16 -3.46 20.14
CA GLU A 36 30.56 -3.89 21.42
C GLU A 36 29.17 -3.32 21.73
N ARG A 37 28.60 -2.45 20.87
CA ARG A 37 27.25 -1.87 21.10
C ARG A 37 26.28 -1.95 19.93
N ASP A 38 26.75 -2.27 18.73
CA ASP A 38 25.91 -2.47 17.53
C ASP A 38 25.40 -3.90 17.35
N ASP A 39 25.99 -4.89 18.04
CA ASP A 39 25.65 -6.30 17.82
C ASP A 39 24.24 -6.65 18.32
N GLY A 40 23.76 -6.02 19.40
CA GLY A 40 22.42 -6.29 19.93
C GLY A 40 21.27 -5.65 19.13
N LEU A 41 21.49 -4.52 18.47
CA LEU A 41 20.44 -3.80 17.74
C LEU A 41 20.27 -4.26 16.29
N MET A 42 21.33 -4.73 15.63
CA MET A 42 21.20 -5.38 14.32
C MET A 42 20.56 -6.78 14.42
N GLU A 43 20.76 -7.51 15.51
CA GLU A 43 20.18 -8.85 15.70
C GLU A 43 18.65 -8.78 15.87
N GLU A 44 18.14 -7.84 16.68
CA GLU A 44 16.70 -7.69 16.99
C GLU A 44 15.84 -7.39 15.77
N CYS A 45 16.37 -6.65 14.81
CA CYS A 45 15.77 -6.39 13.50
C CYS A 45 15.95 -7.19 12.19
N VAL A 46 17.08 -7.90 12.06
CA VAL A 46 17.15 -9.11 11.25
C VAL A 46 16.06 -10.07 11.75
N ALA A 47 15.92 -10.30 13.06
CA ALA A 47 14.89 -11.17 13.63
C ALA A 47 13.45 -10.71 13.31
N ILE A 48 13.13 -9.41 13.42
CA ILE A 48 11.81 -8.87 13.03
C ILE A 48 11.53 -9.07 11.52
N THR A 49 12.54 -8.87 10.67
CA THR A 49 12.41 -9.08 9.23
C THR A 49 12.12 -10.55 8.91
N TRP A 50 12.86 -11.48 9.52
CA TRP A 50 12.64 -12.92 9.34
C TRP A 50 11.25 -13.36 9.83
N ILE A 51 10.77 -12.80 10.94
CA ILE A 51 9.42 -13.06 11.47
C ILE A 51 8.32 -12.60 10.50
N GLY A 52 8.51 -11.50 9.77
CA GLY A 52 7.52 -10.98 8.81
C GLY A 52 7.53 -11.65 7.43
N THR A 53 8.66 -12.21 7.01
CA THR A 53 8.82 -12.75 5.64
C THR A 53 7.79 -13.79 5.18
N PRO A 54 7.32 -14.78 5.98
CA PRO A 54 6.33 -15.73 5.49
C PRO A 54 4.94 -15.10 5.30
N GLY A 55 4.62 -14.05 6.06
CA GLY A 55 3.43 -13.24 5.87
C GLY A 55 3.43 -12.47 4.55
N ASP A 56 4.54 -11.81 4.23
CA ASP A 56 4.68 -11.03 2.99
C ASP A 56 4.64 -11.93 1.74
N LEU A 57 5.29 -13.10 1.80
CA LEU A 57 5.26 -14.09 0.73
C LEU A 57 3.82 -14.60 0.48
N PHE A 58 3.05 -14.79 1.55
CA PHE A 58 1.65 -15.19 1.46
C PHE A 58 0.79 -14.13 0.75
N ILE A 59 0.93 -12.85 1.11
CA ILE A 59 0.20 -11.75 0.46
C ILE A 59 0.53 -11.71 -1.03
N ARG A 60 1.82 -11.80 -1.39
CA ARG A 60 2.27 -11.81 -2.80
C ARG A 60 1.71 -13.02 -3.57
N ALA A 61 1.68 -14.20 -2.95
CA ALA A 61 1.12 -15.41 -3.55
C ALA A 61 -0.39 -15.26 -3.84
N VAL A 62 -1.15 -14.71 -2.90
CA VAL A 62 -2.59 -14.44 -3.09
C VAL A 62 -2.79 -13.41 -4.21
N GLN A 63 -2.06 -12.30 -4.19
CA GLN A 63 -2.16 -11.25 -5.21
C GLN A 63 -1.87 -11.76 -6.63
N CYS A 64 -0.89 -12.65 -6.79
CA CYS A 64 -0.57 -13.26 -8.08
C CYS A 64 -1.71 -14.13 -8.64
N LEU A 65 -2.51 -14.76 -7.76
CA LEU A 65 -3.62 -15.64 -8.16
C LEU A 65 -4.95 -14.92 -8.34
N VAL A 66 -5.18 -13.79 -7.66
CA VAL A 66 -6.46 -13.07 -7.71
C VAL A 66 -6.80 -12.63 -9.13
N THR A 67 -5.87 -12.00 -9.84
CA THR A 67 -6.09 -11.47 -11.20
C THR A 67 -6.49 -12.56 -12.21
N PRO A 68 -5.74 -13.68 -12.39
CA PRO A 68 -6.11 -14.72 -13.34
C PRO A 68 -7.36 -15.51 -12.90
N LEU A 69 -7.59 -15.67 -11.59
CA LEU A 69 -8.80 -16.31 -11.07
C LEU A 69 -10.05 -15.51 -11.43
N ILE A 70 -10.04 -14.20 -11.21
CA ILE A 70 -11.20 -13.34 -11.52
C ILE A 70 -11.53 -13.42 -13.01
N PHE A 71 -10.53 -13.39 -13.88
CA PHE A 71 -10.75 -13.55 -15.31
C PHE A 71 -11.43 -14.88 -15.66
N CYS A 72 -10.85 -16.02 -15.23
CA CYS A 72 -11.40 -17.33 -15.55
C CYS A 72 -12.79 -17.54 -14.93
N GLY A 73 -12.96 -17.15 -13.67
CA GLY A 73 -14.21 -17.25 -12.94
C GLY A 73 -15.34 -16.44 -13.57
N LEU A 74 -15.06 -15.20 -14.01
CA LEU A 74 -16.06 -14.35 -14.68
C LEU A 74 -16.42 -14.87 -16.07
N VAL A 75 -15.44 -15.38 -16.83
CA VAL A 75 -15.71 -15.97 -18.16
C VAL A 75 -16.60 -17.20 -18.03
N VAL A 76 -16.29 -18.11 -17.09
CA VAL A 76 -17.13 -19.29 -16.81
C VAL A 76 -18.54 -18.86 -16.36
N SER A 77 -18.64 -17.86 -15.48
CA SER A 77 -19.93 -17.34 -15.01
C SER A 77 -20.79 -16.79 -16.15
N MET A 78 -20.20 -16.04 -17.08
CA MET A 78 -20.92 -15.50 -18.24
C MET A 78 -21.27 -16.58 -19.27
N ALA A 79 -20.43 -17.59 -19.42
CA ALA A 79 -20.68 -18.73 -20.30
C ALA A 79 -21.91 -19.54 -19.85
N ASP A 80 -22.03 -19.81 -18.56
CA ASP A 80 -23.14 -20.61 -18.02
C ASP A 80 -24.48 -19.84 -18.07
N MET A 81 -24.47 -18.51 -17.87
CA MET A 81 -25.68 -17.69 -17.91
C MET A 81 -26.32 -17.63 -19.31
N THR A 82 -25.51 -17.42 -20.33
CA THR A 82 -25.97 -17.17 -21.70
C THR A 82 -26.54 -18.42 -22.40
N LEU A 83 -26.16 -19.62 -21.96
CA LEU A 83 -26.74 -20.88 -22.47
C LEU A 83 -28.22 -21.07 -22.11
N LEU A 84 -28.67 -20.46 -21.01
CA LEU A 84 -30.03 -20.56 -20.47
C LEU A 84 -30.95 -19.37 -20.87
N THR A 85 -30.39 -18.34 -21.51
CA THR A 85 -30.97 -16.97 -21.49
C THR A 85 -32.02 -16.65 -22.57
N CYS A 86 -32.17 -17.43 -23.66
CA CYS A 86 -33.08 -17.03 -24.74
C CYS A 86 -34.57 -16.91 -24.34
N GLN A 87 -35.00 -17.49 -23.22
CA GLN A 87 -36.39 -17.39 -22.73
C GLN A 87 -36.54 -16.72 -21.35
N THR A 88 -35.44 -16.54 -20.59
CA THR A 88 -35.47 -16.13 -19.17
C THR A 88 -34.83 -14.75 -18.91
N ALA A 89 -34.45 -14.02 -19.95
CA ALA A 89 -33.77 -12.71 -19.84
C ALA A 89 -34.53 -11.69 -18.98
N ASN A 90 -35.87 -11.67 -19.03
CA ASN A 90 -36.69 -10.74 -18.25
C ASN A 90 -36.71 -11.04 -16.74
N ILE A 91 -36.52 -12.30 -16.34
CA ILE A 91 -36.45 -12.71 -14.93
C ILE A 91 -35.04 -12.45 -14.38
N GLY A 92 -34.01 -12.74 -15.19
CA GLY A 92 -32.62 -12.46 -14.86
C GLY A 92 -32.35 -10.96 -14.66
N GLY A 93 -32.89 -10.12 -15.55
CA GLY A 93 -32.73 -8.66 -15.46
C GLY A 93 -33.33 -8.05 -14.19
N ARG A 94 -34.52 -8.51 -13.76
CA ARG A 94 -35.14 -8.06 -12.50
C ARG A 94 -34.30 -8.45 -11.27
N THR A 95 -33.75 -9.66 -11.28
CA THR A 95 -32.89 -10.16 -10.21
C THR A 95 -31.56 -9.40 -10.16
N LEU A 96 -30.97 -9.11 -11.32
CA LEU A 96 -29.73 -8.32 -11.42
C LEU A 96 -29.92 -6.89 -10.89
N ILE A 97 -31.02 -6.21 -11.27
CA ILE A 97 -31.34 -4.86 -10.79
C ILE A 97 -31.51 -4.86 -9.27
N LEU A 98 -32.24 -5.86 -8.73
CA LEU A 98 -32.40 -6.00 -7.28
C LEU A 98 -31.05 -6.22 -6.58
N TYR A 99 -30.17 -7.06 -7.14
CA TYR A 99 -28.83 -7.26 -6.61
C TYR A 99 -28.03 -5.96 -6.58
N LEU A 100 -27.97 -5.23 -7.70
CA LEU A 100 -27.26 -3.94 -7.79
C LEU A 100 -27.80 -2.91 -6.78
N LEU A 101 -29.12 -2.77 -6.66
CA LEU A 101 -29.73 -1.88 -5.68
C LEU A 101 -29.38 -2.27 -4.25
N THR A 102 -29.45 -3.55 -3.90
CA THR A 102 -29.10 -4.01 -2.54
C THR A 102 -27.61 -3.87 -2.22
N THR A 103 -26.73 -3.95 -3.23
CA THR A 103 -25.30 -3.66 -3.07
C THR A 103 -25.03 -2.17 -2.89
N ALA A 104 -25.72 -1.30 -3.62
CA ALA A 104 -25.60 0.15 -3.46
C ALA A 104 -26.09 0.61 -2.07
N VAL A 105 -27.20 0.04 -1.59
CA VAL A 105 -27.67 0.27 -0.20
C VAL A 105 -26.66 -0.29 0.81
N ALA A 106 -26.00 -1.43 0.52
CA ALA A 106 -24.94 -1.97 1.38
C ALA A 106 -23.78 -1.02 1.55
N THR A 107 -23.24 -0.55 0.42
CA THR A 107 -22.02 0.26 0.39
C THR A 107 -22.27 1.64 0.95
N THR A 108 -23.43 2.24 0.71
CA THR A 108 -23.83 3.52 1.31
C THR A 108 -23.96 3.42 2.83
N VAL A 109 -24.57 2.36 3.37
CA VAL A 109 -24.64 2.13 4.82
C VAL A 109 -23.26 1.88 5.41
N GLY A 110 -22.43 1.06 4.77
CA GLY A 110 -21.06 0.77 5.23
C GLY A 110 -20.18 2.03 5.24
N LEU A 111 -20.24 2.85 4.19
CA LEU A 111 -19.51 4.10 4.10
C LEU A 111 -20.02 5.13 5.11
N CYS A 112 -21.34 5.24 5.27
CA CYS A 112 -21.95 6.11 6.29
C CYS A 112 -21.46 5.72 7.69
N MET A 113 -21.43 4.43 8.00
CA MET A 113 -20.97 3.96 9.31
C MET A 113 -19.47 4.20 9.52
N ALA A 114 -18.64 4.00 8.50
CA ALA A 114 -17.21 4.31 8.55
C ALA A 114 -16.96 5.81 8.81
N LEU A 115 -17.74 6.70 8.19
CA LEU A 115 -17.64 8.15 8.42
C LEU A 115 -18.09 8.56 9.82
N LEU A 116 -19.10 7.90 10.38
CA LEU A 116 -19.54 8.13 11.77
C LEU A 116 -18.48 7.69 12.78
N PHE A 117 -17.83 6.55 12.56
CA PHE A 117 -16.77 6.03 13.43
C PHE A 117 -15.42 6.71 13.23
N ARG A 118 -15.26 7.59 12.23
CA ARG A 118 -14.03 8.33 11.98
C ARG A 118 -13.51 9.06 13.22
N ASN A 119 -14.39 9.66 14.02
CA ASN A 119 -14.01 10.40 15.23
C ASN A 119 -13.57 9.49 16.39
N ALA A 120 -13.88 8.19 16.34
CA ALA A 120 -13.48 7.22 17.35
C ALA A 120 -12.05 6.69 17.12
N PHE A 121 -11.48 6.91 15.94
CA PHE A 121 -10.08 6.65 15.66
C PHE A 121 -9.25 7.86 16.13
N ASP A 122 -8.50 7.67 17.22
CA ASP A 122 -7.43 8.59 17.58
C ASP A 122 -6.40 8.54 16.44
N ALA A 123 -6.40 9.56 15.59
CA ALA A 123 -5.36 9.77 14.60
C ALA A 123 -4.09 10.25 15.33
N THR A 124 -3.50 9.40 16.18
CA THR A 124 -2.06 9.52 16.39
C THR A 124 -1.47 9.30 15.00
N PRO A 125 -0.81 10.30 14.40
CA PRO A 125 -0.17 10.10 13.12
C PRO A 125 0.67 8.85 13.29
N PHE A 126 0.44 7.84 12.45
CA PHE A 126 1.50 6.85 12.25
C PHE A 126 2.75 7.69 12.02
N PRO A 127 3.85 7.46 12.74
CA PRO A 127 5.10 8.12 12.40
C PRO A 127 5.42 7.60 11.00
N ALA A 128 4.93 8.31 9.99
CA ALA A 128 5.44 8.22 8.65
C ALA A 128 6.93 8.37 8.87
N ASN A 129 7.69 7.36 8.46
CA ASN A 129 9.08 7.61 8.15
C ASN A 129 9.03 8.57 6.97
N GLU A 130 8.76 9.85 7.24
CA GLU A 130 9.42 10.89 6.50
C GLU A 130 10.90 10.64 6.80
N THR A 131 11.51 9.79 5.98
CA THR A 131 12.88 10.02 5.55
C THR A 131 12.85 11.30 4.73
N ALA A 132 12.41 12.41 5.33
CA ALA A 132 12.68 13.73 4.84
C ALA A 132 14.19 13.81 4.97
N VAL A 133 14.87 13.55 3.86
CA VAL A 133 16.27 13.91 3.70
C VAL A 133 16.26 15.42 3.92
N ALA A 134 16.64 15.85 5.12
CA ALA A 134 16.69 17.24 5.47
C ALA A 134 17.80 17.86 4.62
N VAL A 135 17.42 18.54 3.54
CA VAL A 135 18.35 19.30 2.72
C VAL A 135 18.61 20.61 3.47
N ALA A 136 19.75 20.68 4.15
CA ALA A 136 20.21 21.90 4.80
C ALA A 136 21.20 22.63 3.87
N ILE A 137 20.99 23.92 3.66
CA ILE A 137 21.91 24.76 2.88
C ILE A 137 22.89 25.41 3.86
N GLU A 138 24.16 25.05 3.75
CA GLU A 138 25.25 25.61 4.53
C GLU A 138 25.59 27.04 4.07
N CYS A 139 25.86 27.93 5.03
CA CYS A 139 26.19 29.32 4.79
C CYS A 139 27.71 29.57 4.87
N GLY A 140 28.32 29.93 3.73
CA GLY A 140 29.70 30.40 3.67
C GLY A 140 30.74 29.31 3.89
N ASP A 141 32.00 29.70 4.09
CA ASP A 141 33.15 28.77 4.13
C ASP A 141 33.39 28.13 5.52
N ARG A 142 32.52 28.37 6.50
CA ARG A 142 32.68 27.85 7.88
C ARG A 142 31.66 26.75 8.17
N PRO A 143 32.11 25.53 8.52
CA PRO A 143 31.22 24.42 8.81
C PRO A 143 30.29 24.70 9.99
N GLY A 144 29.02 24.34 9.81
CA GLY A 144 28.01 24.32 10.87
C GLY A 144 27.11 25.55 10.97
N HIS A 145 27.17 26.48 10.01
CA HIS A 145 26.16 27.52 9.83
C HIS A 145 25.17 27.12 8.74
N TYR A 146 23.87 27.17 9.03
CA TYR A 146 22.82 26.82 8.05
C TYR A 146 21.79 27.95 7.91
N LEU A 147 21.18 28.03 6.74
CA LEU A 147 20.08 28.97 6.48
C LEU A 147 18.86 28.61 7.32
N THR A 148 18.36 29.57 8.11
CA THR A 148 17.09 29.50 8.83
C THR A 148 16.22 30.69 8.45
N TRP A 149 14.91 30.50 8.48
CA TRP A 149 13.96 31.59 8.34
C TRP A 149 13.53 32.11 9.73
N SER A 150 13.19 33.40 9.80
CA SER A 150 12.61 34.04 10.97
C SER A 150 11.16 34.43 10.69
N THR A 151 10.32 34.52 11.73
CA THR A 151 8.90 34.89 11.62
C THR A 151 8.65 36.25 10.96
N ASN A 152 9.70 37.08 10.84
CA ASN A 152 9.66 38.38 10.16
C ASN A 152 9.92 38.29 8.64
N GLY A 153 10.01 37.07 8.07
CA GLY A 153 10.27 36.85 6.64
C GLY A 153 11.73 37.04 6.23
N THR A 154 12.63 37.30 7.17
CA THR A 154 14.07 37.42 6.90
C THR A 154 14.75 36.05 6.96
N VAL A 155 15.71 35.83 6.08
CA VAL A 155 16.58 34.65 6.09
C VAL A 155 17.88 35.02 6.81
N SER A 156 18.32 34.20 7.75
CA SER A 156 19.57 34.39 8.50
C SER A 156 20.38 33.10 8.56
N CYS A 157 21.70 33.21 8.65
CA CYS A 157 22.57 32.06 8.88
C CYS A 157 22.81 31.88 10.38
N THR A 158 22.38 30.75 10.93
CA THR A 158 22.52 30.44 12.36
C THR A 158 23.38 29.20 12.52
N TYR A 159 24.19 29.18 13.58
CA TYR A 159 25.08 28.06 13.88
C TYR A 159 24.28 26.92 14.53
N TYR A 160 24.34 25.73 13.95
CA TYR A 160 23.73 24.50 14.47
C TYR A 160 24.74 23.33 14.61
N GLY A 161 26.03 23.56 14.38
CA GLY A 161 27.06 22.52 14.51
C GLY A 161 27.07 21.52 13.36
N SER A 162 27.52 20.29 13.57
CA SER A 162 27.53 19.24 12.53
C SER A 162 26.19 18.51 12.49
N LEU A 163 25.45 18.61 11.37
CA LEU A 163 24.30 17.76 11.09
C LEU A 163 24.74 16.33 10.72
N ASP A 164 25.30 15.61 11.68
CA ASP A 164 25.53 14.17 11.54
C ASP A 164 24.27 13.41 11.95
N SER A 165 23.82 12.50 11.09
CA SER A 165 22.60 11.69 11.22
C SER A 165 22.51 10.80 12.47
N SER A 166 23.55 10.77 13.32
CA SER A 166 23.63 9.95 14.53
C SER A 166 23.43 10.73 15.84
N SER A 167 23.72 12.04 15.88
CA SER A 167 23.39 12.94 17.00
C SER A 167 22.23 13.88 16.69
N ALA A 168 21.78 13.90 15.43
CA ALA A 168 20.68 14.73 14.97
C ALA A 168 19.31 14.31 15.52
N ALA A 169 19.14 13.16 16.17
CA ALA A 169 17.81 12.77 16.67
C ALA A 169 17.25 13.76 17.73
N ASP A 170 18.12 14.41 18.51
CA ASP A 170 17.70 15.37 19.55
C ASP A 170 17.58 16.82 19.02
N ASP A 171 18.31 17.19 17.95
CA ASP A 171 18.30 18.56 17.37
C ASP A 171 17.46 18.66 16.08
N TYR A 172 17.11 17.52 15.47
CA TYR A 172 16.24 17.46 14.29
C TYR A 172 14.88 18.08 14.57
N GLU A 173 14.35 17.91 15.78
CA GLU A 173 13.05 18.48 16.19
C GLU A 173 13.11 20.02 16.27
N ALA A 174 14.28 20.62 16.56
CA ALA A 174 14.49 22.07 16.55
C ALA A 174 14.62 22.68 15.13
N VAL A 175 15.00 21.86 14.14
CA VAL A 175 15.13 22.24 12.73
C VAL A 175 13.84 21.93 11.94
N ARG A 176 13.10 20.89 12.34
CA ARG A 176 11.85 20.41 11.71
C ARG A 176 10.76 21.47 11.62
N ASP A 177 10.61 22.29 12.66
CA ASP A 177 9.57 23.33 12.71
C ASP A 177 9.97 24.63 11.97
N LYS A 178 11.16 24.66 11.36
CA LYS A 178 11.66 25.82 10.61
C LYS A 178 12.01 25.48 9.15
N PRO A 179 11.09 24.89 8.35
CA PRO A 179 11.35 24.69 6.94
C PRO A 179 11.39 26.04 6.23
N ALA A 180 12.54 26.39 5.66
CA ALA A 180 12.59 27.50 4.71
C ALA A 180 11.92 27.02 3.41
N LEU A 181 10.77 27.63 3.06
CA LEU A 181 10.08 27.33 1.81
C LEU A 181 10.90 27.90 0.65
N PHE A 182 11.59 27.03 -0.07
CA PHE A 182 12.23 27.38 -1.34
C PHE A 182 11.29 27.03 -2.49
N LEU A 183 10.97 28.02 -3.31
CA LEU A 183 10.26 27.81 -4.56
C LEU A 183 11.28 27.48 -5.64
N GLU A 184 11.59 26.19 -5.80
CA GLU A 184 12.43 25.74 -6.90
C GLU A 184 11.55 25.45 -8.12
N ARG A 185 11.77 26.21 -9.20
CA ARG A 185 11.06 26.02 -10.47
C ARG A 185 11.79 24.94 -11.26
N ASP A 186 11.26 23.73 -11.24
CA ASP A 186 11.79 22.66 -12.08
C ASP A 186 11.48 22.96 -13.55
N LEU A 187 12.51 23.35 -14.31
CA LEU A 187 12.40 23.65 -15.72
C LEU A 187 12.44 22.39 -16.60
N ASN A 188 12.93 21.26 -16.06
CA ASN A 188 13.24 20.06 -16.85
C ASN A 188 12.51 18.80 -16.36
N GLY A 189 11.68 18.90 -15.32
CA GLY A 189 10.92 17.77 -14.77
C GLY A 189 11.82 16.71 -14.13
N THR A 190 12.96 17.12 -13.60
CA THR A 190 13.98 16.22 -13.03
C THR A 190 13.61 15.74 -11.63
N TYR A 191 12.81 16.53 -10.91
CA TYR A 191 12.36 16.18 -9.56
C TYR A 191 11.05 15.38 -9.64
N GLN A 192 11.07 14.14 -9.15
CA GLN A 192 9.83 13.39 -8.90
C GLN A 192 9.28 13.82 -7.54
N ARG A 193 8.05 14.32 -7.54
CA ARG A 193 7.33 14.66 -6.32
C ARG A 193 6.94 13.36 -5.62
N ALA A 194 7.46 13.14 -4.42
CA ALA A 194 6.96 12.09 -3.53
C ALA A 194 5.58 12.53 -3.02
N GLU A 195 4.54 12.24 -3.81
CA GLU A 195 3.17 12.63 -3.50
C GLU A 195 2.54 11.60 -2.54
N ASP A 196 2.86 11.69 -1.24
CA ASP A 196 2.02 11.09 -0.18
C ASP A 196 0.80 11.99 0.14
N THR A 197 0.64 13.08 -0.59
CA THR A 197 -0.49 13.99 -0.49
C THR A 197 -1.71 13.33 -1.12
N PHE A 198 -2.77 13.16 -0.33
CA PHE A 198 -4.13 12.95 -0.84
C PHE A 198 -4.34 13.89 -2.04
N GLN A 199 -4.32 13.35 -3.25
CA GLN A 199 -4.62 14.14 -4.44
C GLN A 199 -6.04 14.66 -4.26
N ASP A 200 -6.20 15.98 -4.14
CA ASP A 200 -7.48 16.65 -4.30
C ASP A 200 -7.88 16.55 -5.78
N LEU A 201 -8.13 15.33 -6.27
CA LEU A 201 -8.67 15.12 -7.59
C LEU A 201 -10.01 15.84 -7.64
N SER A 202 -10.16 16.73 -8.61
CA SER A 202 -11.48 17.25 -8.92
C SER A 202 -12.42 16.08 -9.22
N LEU A 203 -13.70 16.19 -8.87
CA LEU A 203 -14.70 15.15 -9.15
C LEU A 203 -14.63 14.69 -10.62
N THR A 204 -14.35 15.62 -11.54
CA THR A 204 -14.19 15.35 -12.96
C THR A 204 -12.98 14.47 -13.26
N GLU A 205 -11.81 14.75 -12.69
CA GLU A 205 -10.60 13.93 -12.89
C GLU A 205 -10.74 12.55 -12.26
N ALA A 206 -11.35 12.46 -11.07
CA ALA A 206 -11.64 11.19 -10.43
C ALA A 206 -12.57 10.32 -11.31
N LEU A 207 -13.66 10.91 -11.81
CA LEU A 207 -14.59 10.20 -12.70
C LEU A 207 -13.94 9.81 -14.03
N MET A 208 -13.15 10.69 -14.64
CA MET A 208 -12.45 10.39 -15.89
C MET A 208 -11.42 9.28 -15.70
N THR A 209 -10.71 9.25 -14.58
CA THR A 209 -9.74 8.19 -14.26
C THR A 209 -10.43 6.84 -14.13
N GLN A 210 -11.56 6.77 -13.42
CA GLN A 210 -12.33 5.54 -13.27
C GLN A 210 -13.00 5.10 -14.59
N LEU A 211 -13.47 6.04 -15.40
CA LEU A 211 -14.05 5.73 -16.71
C LEU A 211 -13.00 5.19 -17.68
N ASN A 212 -11.80 5.80 -17.71
CA ASN A 212 -10.69 5.29 -18.52
C ASN A 212 -10.23 3.92 -18.04
N ALA A 213 -10.31 3.63 -16.73
CA ALA A 213 -10.03 2.29 -16.21
C ALA A 213 -11.09 1.24 -16.62
N PHE A 214 -12.29 1.65 -17.02
CA PHE A 214 -13.31 0.72 -17.52
C PHE A 214 -12.93 0.09 -18.87
N VAL A 215 -12.30 0.87 -19.76
CA VAL A 215 -11.81 0.40 -21.07
C VAL A 215 -10.30 0.62 -21.16
N PRO A 216 -9.48 -0.40 -20.84
CA PRO A 216 -8.03 -0.25 -20.87
C PRO A 216 -7.52 -0.06 -22.30
N ASN A 217 -6.51 0.78 -22.46
CA ASN A 217 -5.78 0.93 -23.73
C ASN A 217 -5.01 -0.36 -24.10
N ASN A 218 -4.64 -1.16 -23.11
CA ASN A 218 -3.95 -2.43 -23.28
C ASN A 218 -4.38 -3.47 -22.24
N ILE A 219 -4.92 -4.60 -22.71
CA ILE A 219 -5.43 -5.68 -21.84
C ILE A 219 -4.29 -6.43 -21.16
N THR A 220 -3.17 -6.70 -21.85
CA THR A 220 -2.08 -7.50 -21.27
C THR A 220 -1.37 -6.74 -20.16
N GLN A 221 -1.24 -5.43 -20.32
CA GLN A 221 -0.75 -4.53 -19.28
C GLN A 221 -1.70 -4.50 -18.09
N ALA A 222 -3.02 -4.47 -18.31
CA ALA A 222 -4.00 -4.56 -17.22
C ALA A 222 -3.87 -5.86 -16.40
N PHE A 223 -3.55 -6.98 -17.04
CA PHE A 223 -3.22 -8.24 -16.34
C PHE A 223 -1.90 -8.17 -15.56
N ALA A 224 -0.89 -7.47 -16.07
CA ALA A 224 0.40 -7.32 -15.42
C ALA A 224 0.34 -6.37 -14.21
N GLU A 225 -0.40 -5.28 -14.33
CA GLU A 225 -0.59 -4.28 -13.28
C GLU A 225 -1.65 -4.69 -12.24
N GLY A 226 -2.49 -5.67 -12.57
CA GLY A 226 -3.55 -6.14 -11.68
C GLY A 226 -4.70 -5.14 -11.53
N THR A 227 -5.00 -4.35 -12.57
CA THR A 227 -6.12 -3.41 -12.57
C THR A 227 -7.44 -4.16 -12.65
N LEU A 228 -8.00 -4.51 -11.48
CA LEU A 228 -9.17 -5.39 -11.35
C LEU A 228 -10.37 -4.91 -12.18
N LEU A 229 -10.66 -3.61 -12.19
CA LEU A 229 -11.80 -3.06 -12.95
C LEU A 229 -11.68 -3.36 -14.45
N SER A 230 -10.50 -3.10 -15.03
CA SER A 230 -10.22 -3.33 -16.45
C SER A 230 -10.30 -4.81 -16.81
N VAL A 231 -9.75 -5.68 -15.95
CA VAL A 231 -9.79 -7.14 -16.13
C VAL A 231 -11.23 -7.67 -16.07
N ILE A 232 -12.04 -7.17 -15.14
CA ILE A 232 -13.46 -7.56 -15.01
C ILE A 232 -14.24 -7.18 -16.27
N THR A 233 -14.13 -5.93 -16.75
CA THR A 233 -14.85 -5.48 -17.94
C THR A 233 -14.50 -6.32 -19.17
N PHE A 234 -13.21 -6.58 -19.38
CA PHE A 234 -12.75 -7.44 -20.47
C PHE A 234 -13.27 -8.87 -20.32
N ALA A 235 -13.16 -9.47 -19.12
CA ALA A 235 -13.61 -10.84 -18.85
C ALA A 235 -15.10 -11.04 -19.15
N VAL A 236 -15.94 -10.06 -18.79
CA VAL A 236 -17.39 -10.11 -19.02
C VAL A 236 -17.71 -10.05 -20.52
N LEU A 237 -17.11 -9.12 -21.27
CA LEU A 237 -17.29 -9.02 -22.72
C LEU A 237 -16.79 -10.29 -23.43
N PHE A 238 -15.61 -10.78 -23.07
CA PHE A 238 -15.01 -11.98 -23.62
C PHE A 238 -15.88 -13.22 -23.35
N GLY A 239 -16.37 -13.39 -22.12
CA GLY A 239 -17.27 -14.49 -21.75
C GLY A 239 -18.62 -14.46 -22.47
N MET A 240 -19.20 -13.27 -22.69
CA MET A 240 -20.44 -13.13 -23.46
C MET A 240 -20.24 -13.53 -24.94
N ILE A 241 -19.12 -13.13 -25.56
CA ILE A 241 -18.80 -13.49 -26.95
C ILE A 241 -18.54 -14.99 -27.06
N LEU A 242 -17.73 -15.55 -26.15
CA LEU A 242 -17.37 -16.97 -26.15
C LEU A 242 -18.60 -17.88 -26.11
N SER A 243 -19.59 -17.49 -25.30
CA SER A 243 -20.82 -18.26 -25.20
C SER A 243 -21.76 -18.12 -26.39
N ARG A 244 -21.83 -16.92 -26.99
CA ARG A 244 -22.61 -16.72 -28.23
C ARG A 244 -22.10 -17.58 -29.38
N HIS A 245 -20.78 -17.72 -29.51
CA HIS A 245 -20.16 -18.54 -30.56
C HIS A 245 -20.10 -20.05 -30.22
N ARG A 246 -20.58 -20.46 -29.03
CA ARG A 246 -20.64 -21.87 -28.57
C ARG A 246 -19.33 -22.64 -28.78
N LEU A 247 -18.18 -21.99 -28.59
CA LEU A 247 -16.87 -22.62 -28.70
C LEU A 247 -16.62 -23.51 -27.47
N LYS A 248 -17.03 -24.78 -27.56
CA LYS A 248 -16.95 -25.74 -26.45
C LYS A 248 -15.52 -25.93 -25.95
N ALA A 249 -14.56 -26.14 -26.85
CA ALA A 249 -13.15 -26.36 -26.49
C ALA A 249 -12.56 -25.19 -25.69
N ALA A 250 -12.77 -23.95 -26.14
CA ALA A 250 -12.26 -22.77 -25.44
C ALA A 250 -12.95 -22.54 -24.08
N THR A 251 -14.24 -22.86 -23.96
CA THR A 251 -14.96 -22.75 -22.68
C THR A 251 -14.50 -23.82 -21.69
N GLU A 252 -14.22 -25.03 -22.16
CA GLU A 252 -13.73 -26.16 -21.35
C GLU A 252 -12.32 -25.90 -20.81
N VAL A 253 -11.40 -25.40 -21.64
CA VAL A 253 -10.06 -24.98 -21.20
C VAL A 253 -10.13 -23.93 -20.08
N ILE A 254 -10.99 -22.92 -20.21
CA ILE A 254 -11.13 -21.87 -19.19
C ILE A 254 -11.77 -22.42 -17.91
N ARG A 255 -12.71 -23.37 -18.04
CA ARG A 255 -13.33 -24.04 -16.90
C ARG A 255 -12.31 -24.88 -16.13
N ASP A 256 -11.49 -25.66 -16.83
CA ASP A 256 -10.43 -26.47 -16.22
C ASP A 256 -9.38 -25.58 -15.54
N LEU A 257 -9.02 -24.45 -16.17
CA LEU A 257 -8.11 -23.47 -15.58
C LEU A 257 -8.69 -22.84 -14.30
N ASN A 258 -9.98 -22.52 -14.28
CA ASN A 258 -10.65 -22.01 -13.08
C ASN A 258 -10.61 -23.05 -11.94
N VAL A 259 -10.86 -24.33 -12.24
CA VAL A 259 -10.75 -25.42 -11.26
C VAL A 259 -9.32 -25.58 -10.74
N ALA A 260 -8.32 -25.45 -11.62
CA ALA A 260 -6.91 -25.48 -11.22
C ALA A 260 -6.57 -24.32 -10.26
N PHE A 261 -7.01 -23.09 -10.57
CA PHE A 261 -6.80 -21.95 -9.67
C PHE A 261 -7.53 -22.10 -8.33
N MET A 262 -8.75 -22.63 -8.31
CA MET A 262 -9.46 -22.94 -7.07
C MET A 262 -8.71 -23.96 -6.22
N THR A 263 -8.06 -24.95 -6.84
CA THR A 263 -7.23 -25.94 -6.14
C THR A 263 -5.97 -25.31 -5.55
N LEU A 264 -5.30 -24.42 -6.29
CA LEU A 264 -4.14 -23.66 -5.80
C LEU A 264 -4.51 -22.79 -4.59
N ILE A 265 -5.66 -22.13 -4.63
CA ILE A 265 -6.17 -21.33 -3.51
C ILE A 265 -6.47 -22.21 -2.30
N GLY A 266 -7.02 -23.41 -2.50
CA GLY A 266 -7.22 -24.37 -1.43
C GLY A 266 -5.93 -24.72 -0.69
N TRP A 267 -4.82 -24.84 -1.42
CA TRP A 267 -3.51 -25.05 -0.80
C TRP A 267 -3.08 -23.81 -0.01
N ILE A 268 -3.21 -22.62 -0.57
CA ILE A 268 -2.85 -21.36 0.11
C ILE A 268 -3.67 -21.13 1.38
N ILE A 269 -4.96 -21.43 1.37
CA ILE A 269 -5.85 -21.32 2.54
C ILE A 269 -5.36 -22.22 3.68
N LYS A 270 -4.78 -23.38 3.37
CA LYS A 270 -4.19 -24.27 4.39
C LYS A 270 -2.95 -23.67 5.06
N TRP A 271 -2.21 -22.80 4.36
CA TRP A 271 -1.03 -22.09 4.88
C TRP A 271 -1.38 -20.79 5.62
N THR A 272 -2.59 -20.25 5.41
CA THR A 272 -3.10 -19.04 6.06
C THR A 272 -2.87 -18.95 7.58
N PRO A 273 -3.08 -19.98 8.43
CA PRO A 273 -2.84 -19.84 9.87
C PRO A 273 -1.39 -19.45 10.20
N ILE A 274 -0.42 -20.02 9.48
CA ILE A 274 1.01 -19.71 9.67
C ILE A 274 1.30 -18.28 9.22
N ALA A 275 0.75 -17.88 8.07
CA ALA A 275 0.93 -16.54 7.53
C ALA A 275 0.32 -15.45 8.44
N ILE A 276 -0.89 -15.67 8.96
CA ILE A 276 -1.54 -14.71 9.87
C ILE A 276 -0.75 -14.57 11.17
N CYS A 277 -0.23 -15.66 11.73
CA CYS A 277 0.63 -15.59 12.93
C CYS A 277 1.88 -14.74 12.69
N SER A 278 2.53 -14.91 11.53
CA SER A 278 3.69 -14.11 11.12
C SER A 278 3.36 -12.63 10.94
N LEU A 279 2.29 -12.31 10.20
CA LEU A 279 1.84 -10.93 9.97
C LEU A 279 1.47 -10.22 11.29
N LEU A 280 0.74 -10.92 12.17
CA LEU A 280 0.35 -10.38 13.46
C LEU A 280 1.57 -10.15 14.36
N ALA A 281 2.52 -11.09 14.39
CA ALA A 281 3.75 -10.95 15.17
C ALA A 281 4.60 -9.77 14.67
N ALA A 282 4.76 -9.62 13.36
CA ALA A 282 5.50 -8.49 12.76
C ALA A 282 4.82 -7.15 13.05
N ALA A 283 3.49 -7.08 12.95
CA ALA A 283 2.72 -5.86 13.26
C ALA A 283 2.86 -5.44 14.72
N ILE A 284 2.83 -6.40 15.65
CA ILE A 284 3.02 -6.13 17.09
C ILE A 284 4.46 -5.67 17.36
N ALA A 285 5.45 -6.34 16.79
CA ALA A 285 6.87 -6.03 17.00
C ALA A 285 7.28 -4.64 16.50
N ASN A 286 6.64 -4.13 15.43
CA ASN A 286 6.94 -2.80 14.89
C ASN A 286 6.21 -1.66 15.63
N SER A 287 5.23 -1.99 16.48
CA SER A 287 4.43 -1.01 17.20
C SER A 287 5.00 -0.69 18.58
N LYS A 288 5.15 0.60 18.88
CA LYS A 288 5.60 1.06 20.21
C LYS A 288 4.49 0.94 21.27
N ASP A 289 3.23 1.13 20.87
CA ASP A 289 2.06 1.12 21.75
C ASP A 289 1.01 0.08 21.33
N LEU A 290 1.08 -1.11 21.93
CA LEU A 290 0.12 -2.20 21.70
C LEU A 290 -1.32 -1.83 22.06
N ARG A 291 -1.52 -0.99 23.10
CA ARG A 291 -2.85 -0.55 23.54
C ARG A 291 -3.56 0.28 22.47
N THR A 292 -2.83 1.15 21.79
CA THR A 292 -3.37 1.99 20.71
C THR A 292 -3.73 1.14 19.49
N LEU A 293 -2.88 0.17 19.12
CA LEU A 293 -3.21 -0.78 18.06
C LEU A 293 -4.45 -1.63 18.37
N LEU A 294 -4.50 -2.21 19.57
CA LEU A 294 -5.62 -3.06 19.97
C LEU A 294 -6.92 -2.26 20.02
N LYS A 295 -6.88 -1.01 20.51
CA LYS A 295 -8.02 -0.09 20.49
C LYS A 295 -8.47 0.18 19.05
N GLY A 296 -7.54 0.47 18.13
CA GLY A 296 -7.86 0.71 16.71
C GLY A 296 -8.53 -0.48 16.04
N VAL A 297 -7.99 -1.69 16.21
CA VAL A 297 -8.59 -2.92 15.65
C VAL A 297 -9.94 -3.21 16.30
N ALA A 298 -10.07 -3.05 17.62
CA ALA A 298 -11.34 -3.26 18.31
C ALA A 298 -12.43 -2.29 17.84
N VAL A 299 -12.09 -1.01 17.63
CA VAL A 299 -13.02 -0.01 17.07
C VAL A 299 -13.41 -0.36 15.64
N TYR A 300 -12.46 -0.80 14.80
CA TYR A 300 -12.75 -1.28 13.45
C TYR A 300 -13.71 -2.47 13.45
N CYS A 301 -13.45 -3.50 14.25
CA CYS A 301 -14.33 -4.66 14.37
C CYS A 301 -15.72 -4.27 14.91
N ALA A 302 -15.79 -3.37 15.88
CA ALA A 302 -17.06 -2.87 16.40
C ALA A 302 -17.85 -2.11 15.32
N CYS A 303 -17.18 -1.28 14.50
CA CYS A 303 -17.80 -0.58 13.38
C CYS A 303 -18.38 -1.57 12.36
N ASP A 304 -17.64 -2.61 11.98
CA ASP A 304 -18.09 -3.62 11.02
C ASP A 304 -19.31 -4.39 11.55
N ILE A 305 -19.25 -4.89 12.78
CA ILE A 305 -20.36 -5.62 13.42
C ILE A 305 -21.60 -4.73 13.53
N CYS A 306 -21.45 -3.46 13.93
CA CYS A 306 -22.55 -2.51 13.97
C CYS A 306 -23.15 -2.28 12.58
N GLY A 307 -22.31 -2.12 11.54
CA GLY A 307 -22.76 -1.96 10.16
C GLY A 307 -23.54 -3.16 9.65
N GLN A 308 -23.07 -4.38 9.92
CA GLN A 308 -23.78 -5.62 9.59
C GLN A 308 -25.11 -5.72 10.33
N PHE A 309 -25.15 -5.35 11.61
CA PHE A 309 -26.39 -5.33 12.40
C PHE A 309 -27.41 -4.35 11.81
N VAL A 310 -26.99 -3.12 11.48
CA VAL A 310 -27.85 -2.10 10.85
C VAL A 310 -28.38 -2.59 9.50
N ARG A 311 -27.53 -3.24 8.69
CA ARG A 311 -27.95 -3.85 7.41
C ARG A 311 -28.97 -4.96 7.63
N LEU A 312 -28.81 -5.80 8.67
CA LEU A 312 -29.73 -6.90 8.96
C LEU A 312 -31.09 -6.38 9.45
N VAL A 313 -31.10 -5.33 10.28
CA VAL A 313 -32.32 -4.68 10.77
C VAL A 313 -33.06 -3.96 9.63
N SER A 314 -32.33 -3.25 8.76
CA SER A 314 -32.91 -2.52 7.62
C SER A 314 -33.28 -3.45 6.44
N GLY A 315 -32.58 -4.57 6.33
CA GLY A 315 -32.69 -5.56 5.26
C GLY A 315 -33.74 -6.64 5.48
N ARG A 316 -34.64 -6.46 6.46
CA ARG A 316 -35.82 -7.32 6.66
C ARG A 316 -36.87 -7.03 5.58
N PHE A 317 -36.45 -7.05 4.31
CA PHE A 317 -37.32 -6.98 3.16
C PHE A 317 -38.18 -8.25 3.14
N PRO A 318 -39.51 -8.14 3.03
CA PRO A 318 -40.38 -9.29 2.98
C PRO A 318 -40.05 -10.13 1.73
N GLN A 319 -39.67 -11.38 1.94
CA GLN A 319 -39.42 -12.41 0.90
C GLN A 319 -40.67 -12.78 0.06
N ARG A 320 -41.65 -11.88 -0.09
CA ARG A 320 -42.92 -12.15 -0.80
C ARG A 320 -42.90 -11.81 -2.29
N VAL A 321 -41.73 -11.62 -2.90
CA VAL A 321 -41.63 -11.36 -4.34
C VAL A 321 -40.68 -12.36 -4.99
N LEU A 322 -41.15 -13.61 -5.08
CA LEU A 322 -40.70 -14.63 -6.00
C LEU A 322 -41.89 -15.55 -6.30
#